data_AF-A0A256Z987-F1
#
_entry.id   AF-A0A256Z987-F1
#
_cell.length_a   1.000
_cell.length_b   1.000
_cell.length_c   1.000
_cell.angle_alpha   90.00
_cell.angle_beta   90.00
_cell.angle_gamma   90.00
#
_symmetry.space_group_name_H-M   'P 1'
#
loop_
_entity.id
_entity.type
_entity.pdbx_description
1 polymer ?
#
loop_
_entity_poly.entity_id
_entity_poly.type
_entity_poly.pdbx_seq_one_letter_code
_entity_poly.pdbx_strand_id
1 'polypeptide(L)' 'MCLAKRGILCEFCFALLEDEGVSTTPGSVFGESGEGHIRVSYATDLETLSEAVKKIKIFVDKYAHHKAS' A
#
# COMPACT_ATOMS: atom_id res chain seq x y z
N MET A 1 -9.29 -7.20 -1.96
CA MET A 1 -9.58 -7.44 -0.53
C MET A 1 -9.88 -6.07 0.08
N CYS A 2 -11.15 -5.79 0.37
CA CYS A 2 -11.64 -4.45 0.74
C CYS A 2 -11.40 -4.18 2.24
N LEU A 3 -10.66 -3.12 2.58
CA LEU A 3 -10.46 -2.67 3.96
C LEU A 3 -10.78 -1.16 4.07
N ALA A 4 -12.05 -0.81 3.88
CA ALA A 4 -12.54 0.55 4.06
C ALA A 4 -12.94 0.80 5.53
N LYS A 5 -12.04 1.44 6.28
CA LYS A 5 -12.36 2.31 7.42
C LYS A 5 -11.43 3.51 7.33
N ARG A 6 -12.01 4.72 7.28
CA ARG A 6 -11.44 6.05 6.94
C ARG A 6 -10.13 6.51 7.64
N GLY A 7 -9.41 5.65 8.37
CA GLY A 7 -8.06 5.90 8.92
C GLY A 7 -7.02 4.82 8.61
N ILE A 8 -7.44 3.58 8.37
CA ILE A 8 -6.53 2.41 8.27
C ILE A 8 -5.68 2.45 6.99
N LEU A 9 -6.22 3.00 5.90
CA LEU A 9 -5.54 2.97 4.61
C LEU A 9 -4.42 4.02 4.50
N CYS A 10 -4.57 5.17 5.14
CA CYS A 10 -3.49 6.14 5.27
C CYS A 10 -2.37 5.55 6.13
N GLU A 11 -2.70 4.93 7.27
CA GLU A 11 -1.72 4.24 8.11
C GLU A 11 -1.00 3.12 7.35
N PHE A 12 -1.71 2.35 6.53
CA PHE A 12 -1.11 1.34 5.66
C PHE A 12 -0.11 1.96 4.68
N CYS A 13 -0.48 3.05 4.00
CA CYS A 13 0.42 3.75 3.07
C CYS A 13 1.66 4.32 3.77
N PHE A 14 1.50 4.86 4.99
CA PHE A 14 2.62 5.33 5.80
C PHE A 14 3.52 4.21 6.28
N ALA A 15 2.96 3.12 6.80
CA ALA A 15 3.75 1.96 7.24
C ALA A 15 4.51 1.31 6.08
N LEU A 16 3.91 1.19 4.89
CA LEU A 16 4.61 0.71 3.69
C LEU A 16 5.78 1.63 3.28
N LEU A 17 5.61 2.93 3.46
CA LEU A 17 6.67 3.90 3.22
C LEU A 17 7.79 3.81 4.27
N GLU A 18 7.46 3.68 5.55
CA GLU A 18 8.45 3.57 6.63
C GLU A 18 9.23 2.25 6.58
N ASP A 19 8.54 1.13 6.40
CA ASP A 19 9.16 -0.21 6.48
C ASP A 19 9.95 -0.56 5.22
N GLU A 20 9.41 -0.26 4.04
CA GLU A 20 9.98 -0.73 2.78
C GLU A 20 10.44 0.41 1.85
N GLY A 21 10.17 1.67 2.21
CA GLY A 21 10.52 2.83 1.39
C GLY A 21 9.67 3.00 0.14
N VAL A 22 8.44 2.45 0.12
CA VAL A 22 7.55 2.51 -1.05
C VAL A 22 6.42 3.50 -0.83
N SER A 23 6.46 4.62 -1.55
CA SER A 23 5.39 5.62 -1.50
C SER A 23 4.19 5.20 -2.35
N THR A 24 3.00 5.25 -1.76
CA THR A 24 1.72 4.96 -2.44
C THR A 24 0.68 6.00 -2.08
N THR A 25 -0.35 6.16 -2.91
CA THR A 25 -1.43 7.11 -2.64
C THR A 25 -2.67 6.36 -2.15
N PRO A 26 -3.26 6.73 -1.00
CA PRO A 26 -4.52 6.11 -0.57
C PRO A 26 -5.64 6.50 -1.55
N GLY A 27 -6.44 5.52 -1.97
CA GLY A 27 -7.48 5.69 -2.98
C GLY A 27 -8.63 6.61 -2.54
N SER A 28 -8.80 6.82 -1.23
CA SER A 28 -9.78 7.73 -0.66
C SER A 28 -9.62 9.18 -1.15
N VAL A 29 -8.43 9.59 -1.60
CA VAL A 29 -8.21 10.93 -2.18
C VAL A 29 -8.88 11.10 -3.55
N PHE A 30 -9.28 10.00 -4.20
CA PHE A 30 -9.98 9.99 -5.48
C PHE A 30 -11.51 9.84 -5.33
N GLY A 31 -12.02 9.96 -4.10
CA GLY A 31 -13.44 9.84 -3.79
C GLY A 31 -13.83 8.47 -3.21
N GLU A 32 -15.12 8.31 -2.92
CA GLU A 32 -15.66 7.13 -2.23
C GLU A 32 -15.40 5.82 -2.99
N SER A 33 -15.42 5.87 -4.32
CA SER A 33 -15.11 4.71 -5.17
C SER A 33 -13.67 4.20 -5.02
N GLY A 34 -12.76 5.01 -4.47
CA GLY A 34 -11.38 4.64 -4.19
C GLY A 34 -11.14 4.17 -2.76
N GLU A 35 -12.17 4.12 -1.90
CA GLU A 35 -12.01 3.61 -0.53
C GLU A 35 -11.56 2.14 -0.54
N GLY A 36 -10.64 1.81 0.37
CA GLY A 36 -10.06 0.47 0.49
C GLY A 36 -9.04 0.08 -0.60
N HIS A 37 -8.67 1.00 -1.49
CA HIS A 37 -7.68 0.75 -2.56
C HIS A 37 -6.48 1.70 -2.46
N ILE A 38 -5.32 1.26 -2.93
CA ILE A 38 -4.13 2.13 -3.08
C ILE A 38 -3.83 2.35 -4.55
N ARG A 39 -3.28 3.53 -4.88
CA ARG A 39 -2.79 3.85 -6.21
C ARG A 39 -1.27 3.83 -6.23
N VAL A 40 -0.71 3.17 -7.24
CA VAL A 40 0.72 3.09 -7.51
C VAL A 40 1.00 3.75 -8.86
N SER A 41 2.04 4.59 -8.93
CA SER A 41 2.54 5.12 -10.19
C SER A 41 3.50 4.10 -10.82
N TYR A 42 3.27 3.75 -12.09
CA TYR A 42 4.17 2.88 -12.85
C TYR A 42 5.12 3.67 -13.76
N ALA A 43 5.11 5.01 -13.71
CA ALA A 43 5.91 5.88 -14.56
C ALA A 43 7.39 5.94 -14.10
N THR A 44 8.05 4.78 -14.15
CA THR A 44 9.45 4.55 -13.78
C THR A 44 10.01 3.40 -14.61
N ASP A 45 11.28 3.05 -14.46
CA ASP A 45 11.89 1.92 -15.13
C ASP A 45 11.40 0.57 -14.56
N LEU A 46 11.55 -0.49 -15.35
CA LEU A 46 11.06 -1.83 -15.00
C LEU A 46 11.77 -2.44 -13.79
N GLU A 47 13.02 -2.06 -13.55
CA GLU A 47 13.81 -2.59 -12.43
C GLU A 47 13.26 -2.02 -11.13
N THR A 48 13.13 -0.69 -11.03
CA THR A 48 12.51 0.02 -9.91
C THR A 48 11.09 -0.50 -9.65
N LEU A 49 10.28 -0.68 -10.71
CA LEU A 49 8.92 -1.21 -10.55
C LEU A 49 8.91 -2.64 -10.01
N SER A 50 9.79 -3.51 -10.50
CA SER A 50 9.92 -4.90 -10.04
C SER A 50 10.34 -4.96 -8.56
N GLU A 51 11.28 -4.12 -8.16
CA GLU A 51 11.71 -4.00 -6.76
C GLU A 51 10.60 -3.49 -5.86
N ALA A 52 9.87 -2.46 -6.29
CA ALA A 52 8.73 -1.93 -5.54
C ALA A 52 7.65 -2.99 -5.31
N VAL A 53 7.32 -3.80 -6.33
CA VAL A 53 6.36 -4.90 -6.20
C VAL A 53 6.84 -5.97 -5.23
N LYS A 54 8.13 -6.34 -5.26
CA LYS A 54 8.71 -7.30 -4.31
C LYS A 54 8.60 -6.79 -2.86
N LYS A 55 8.93 -5.52 -2.63
CA LYS A 55 8.83 -4.84 -1.34
C LYS A 55 7.40 -4.82 -0.82
N ILE A 56 6.43 -4.46 -1.68
CA ILE A 56 5.00 -4.50 -1.34
C ILE A 56 4.58 -5.91 -0.93
N LYS A 57 5.04 -6.95 -1.63
CA LYS A 57 4.74 -8.34 -1.26
C LYS A 57 5.28 -8.67 0.13
N ILE A 58 6.55 -8.36 0.41
CA ILE A 58 7.18 -8.60 1.71
C ILE A 58 6.40 -7.89 2.83
N PHE A 59 6.03 -6.63 2.63
CA PHE A 59 5.22 -5.87 3.58
C PHE A 59 3.86 -6.52 3.83
N VAL A 60 3.12 -6.86 2.78
CA VAL A 60 1.78 -7.46 2.91
C VAL A 60 1.85 -8.81 3.64
N ASP A 61 2.85 -9.64 3.35
CA ASP A 61 3.06 -10.90 4.05
C ASP A 61 3.31 -10.65 5.56
N LYS A 62 4.15 -9.68 5.93
CA LYS A 62 4.37 -9.28 7.34
C LYS A 62 3.10 -8.73 8.00
N TYR A 63 2.39 -7.82 7.33
CA TYR A 63 1.22 -7.11 7.86
C TYR A 63 0.02 -8.05 8.05
N ALA A 64 -0.12 -9.08 7.22
CA ALA A 64 -1.15 -10.11 7.36
C ALA A 64 -0.99 -10.92 8.65
N HIS A 65 0.26 -11.19 9.07
CA HIS A 65 0.55 -11.90 10.32
C HIS A 65 0.31 -11.04 11.57
N HIS A 66 0.43 -9.73 11.49
CA HIS A 66 0.20 -8.82 12.62
C HIS A 66 -1.26 -8.70 13.07
N LYS A 67 -2.24 -9.04 12.22
CA LYS A 67 -3.67 -9.00 12.56
C LYS A 67 -4.21 -10.28 13.20
N ALA A 68 -3.38 -11.31 13.35
CA ALA A 68 -3.78 -12.61 13.91
C ALA A 68 -3.48 -12.76 15.42
N SER A 69 -2.96 -11.73 16.09
CA SER A 69 -2.66 -11.75 17.54
C SER A 69 -3.39 -10.68 18.32
#